data_AF-A0A7C6QQX8-F1
#
_entry.id   AF-A0A7C6QQX8-F1
#
_cell.length_a   1.000
_cell.length_b   1.000
_cell.length_c   1.000
_cell.angle_alpha   90.00
_cell.angle_beta   90.00
_cell.angle_gamma   90.00
#
_symmetry.space_group_name_H-M   'P 1'
#
loop_
_entity.id
_entity.type
_entity.pdbx_description
1 polymer ?
#
loop_
_entity_poly.entity_id
_entity_poly.type
_entity_poly.pdbx_seq_one_letter_code
_entity_poly.pdbx_strand_id
1 'polypeptide(L)'
;MLVEELYSSYFDNNCSSLPYSSDSDYLTDLLSFLDIILNVACAYKGMNESSAPLHVSDAHLRGLSISPVEIVDSLSSYRRDERSKEVSPEIKRQIEMAYSHIESRLEASRAAGFTPRVKILSKKFHLSDFERFLLLLALSSASDRKYESIYAFLHNSVKEKLPTKGLAISLYKMFFPLDDYHIGRTLRGEGNFFRFLAESSGSSTEARLADKIILSRRVSGFIFGINQIDPELEGIATIFDRTERIDDMGRCYNFG
;
A
#
# COMPACT_ATOMS: atom_id res chain seq x y z
N MET A 1 -11.85 13.46 -19.40
CA MET A 1 -11.16 14.30 -18.41
C MET A 1 -9.73 14.43 -18.89
N LEU A 2 -9.21 15.65 -19.00
CA LEU A 2 -7.86 15.91 -19.51
C LEU A 2 -6.87 15.11 -18.67
N VAL A 3 -6.05 14.29 -19.31
CA VAL A 3 -4.92 13.58 -18.69
C VAL A 3 -3.80 14.57 -18.33
N GLU A 4 -4.04 15.86 -18.57
CA GLU A 4 -3.16 16.95 -18.16
C GLU A 4 -3.18 17.07 -16.63
N GLU A 5 -2.13 16.47 -16.08
CA GLU A 5 -1.51 16.75 -14.79
C GLU A 5 -2.04 15.99 -13.57
N LEU A 6 -2.32 14.68 -13.69
CA LEU A 6 -2.46 13.82 -12.50
C LEU A 6 -1.24 13.97 -11.58
N TYR A 7 -0.02 13.88 -12.11
CA TYR A 7 1.19 14.03 -11.30
C TYR A 7 1.25 15.40 -10.59
N SER A 8 1.09 16.52 -11.33
CA SER A 8 1.15 17.86 -10.72
C SER A 8 0.01 18.14 -9.74
N SER A 9 -1.09 17.39 -9.80
CA SER A 9 -2.21 17.53 -8.85
C SER A 9 -1.90 16.96 -7.46
N TYR A 10 -0.96 16.02 -7.37
CA TYR A 10 -0.62 15.33 -6.11
C TYR A 10 0.81 15.60 -5.62
N PHE A 11 1.70 16.11 -6.46
CA PHE A 11 3.11 16.35 -6.14
C PHE A 11 3.52 17.81 -6.36
N ASP A 12 4.32 18.35 -5.43
CA ASP A 12 4.94 19.67 -5.59
C ASP A 12 6.25 19.55 -6.38
N ASN A 13 6.23 19.97 -7.64
CA ASN A 13 7.39 19.93 -8.54
C ASN A 13 8.64 20.63 -7.98
N ASN A 14 8.47 21.64 -7.13
CA ASN A 14 9.57 22.39 -6.54
C ASN A 14 10.38 21.55 -5.54
N CYS A 15 9.78 20.51 -4.97
CA CYS A 15 10.41 19.66 -3.97
C CYS A 15 11.11 18.43 -4.55
N SER A 16 11.00 18.17 -5.87
CA SER A 16 11.48 16.94 -6.52
C SER A 16 12.96 16.59 -6.31
N SER A 17 13.81 17.59 -6.02
CA SER A 17 15.24 17.42 -5.75
C SER A 17 15.64 17.68 -4.30
N LEU A 18 14.68 18.06 -3.45
CA LEU A 18 14.93 18.37 -2.04
C LEU A 18 14.82 17.09 -1.18
N PRO A 19 15.66 16.94 -0.15
CA PRO A 19 15.52 15.84 0.80
C PRO A 19 14.19 15.92 1.54
N TYR A 20 13.67 14.77 1.97
CA TYR A 20 12.57 14.68 2.91
C TYR A 20 13.01 15.24 4.27
N SER A 21 12.15 16.03 4.88
CA SER A 21 12.41 16.63 6.19
C SER A 21 12.04 15.70 7.34
N SER A 22 11.19 14.70 7.10
CA SER A 22 10.72 13.75 8.13
C SER A 22 10.13 12.48 7.51
N ASP A 23 9.83 11.48 8.35
CA ASP A 23 9.08 10.28 7.94
C ASP A 23 7.68 10.64 7.42
N SER A 24 7.02 11.63 8.03
CA SER A 24 5.68 12.07 7.62
C SER A 24 5.68 12.70 6.23
N ASP A 25 6.71 13.48 5.89
CA ASP A 25 6.89 14.08 4.57
C ASP A 25 7.03 12.98 3.49
N TYR A 26 7.82 11.94 3.77
CA TYR A 26 7.93 10.77 2.89
C TYR A 26 6.63 9.97 2.76
N LEU A 27 5.90 9.81 3.87
CA LEU A 27 4.61 9.12 3.87
C LEU A 27 3.55 9.87 3.04
N THR A 28 3.55 11.20 3.08
CA THR A 28 2.66 12.02 2.24
C THR A 28 2.88 11.72 0.76
N ASP A 29 4.13 11.72 0.29
CA ASP A 29 4.43 11.43 -1.12
C ASP A 29 4.06 9.99 -1.52
N LEU A 30 4.27 9.01 -0.62
CA LEU A 30 3.82 7.63 -0.85
C LEU A 30 2.28 7.52 -0.94
N LEU A 31 1.56 8.24 -0.09
CA LEU A 31 0.09 8.27 -0.12
C LEU A 31 -0.43 9.03 -1.34
N SER A 32 0.22 10.12 -1.75
CA SER A 32 -0.05 10.83 -3.01
C SER A 32 0.13 9.91 -4.23
N PHE A 33 1.17 9.10 -4.24
CA PHE A 33 1.37 8.08 -5.28
C PHE A 33 0.23 7.05 -5.31
N LEU A 34 -0.19 6.57 -4.13
CA LEU A 34 -1.34 5.66 -4.04
C LEU A 34 -2.64 6.33 -4.48
N ASP A 35 -2.84 7.61 -4.15
CA ASP A 35 -4.03 8.38 -4.52
C ASP A 35 -4.17 8.47 -6.05
N ILE A 36 -3.07 8.66 -6.80
CA ILE A 36 -3.09 8.58 -8.28
C ILE A 36 -3.59 7.21 -8.75
N ILE A 37 -3.02 6.13 -8.22
CA ILE A 37 -3.39 4.74 -8.58
C ILE A 37 -4.87 4.49 -8.31
N LEU A 38 -5.35 4.87 -7.13
CA LEU A 38 -6.73 4.66 -6.72
C LEU A 38 -7.71 5.55 -7.50
N ASN A 39 -7.32 6.78 -7.82
CA ASN A 39 -8.14 7.68 -8.64
C ASN A 39 -8.37 7.07 -10.03
N VAL A 40 -7.30 6.60 -10.68
CA VAL A 40 -7.39 5.93 -11.98
C VAL A 40 -8.23 4.66 -11.87
N ALA A 41 -8.00 3.82 -10.86
CA ALA A 41 -8.79 2.60 -10.67
C ALA A 41 -10.29 2.90 -10.48
N CYS A 42 -10.63 3.94 -9.72
CA CYS A 42 -12.01 4.38 -9.54
C CYS A 42 -12.61 4.89 -10.83
N ALA A 43 -11.86 5.69 -11.61
CA ALA A 43 -12.31 6.18 -12.91
C ALA A 43 -12.57 5.03 -13.90
N TYR A 44 -11.69 4.03 -13.97
CA TYR A 44 -11.85 2.85 -14.82
C TYR A 44 -13.01 1.95 -14.39
N LYS A 45 -13.28 1.88 -13.08
CA LYS A 45 -14.44 1.18 -12.54
C LYS A 45 -15.74 1.92 -12.83
N GLY A 46 -15.75 3.24 -12.62
CA GLY A 46 -16.87 4.15 -12.88
C GLY A 46 -17.08 4.52 -14.36
N MET A 47 -16.23 4.06 -15.29
CA MET A 47 -16.45 4.25 -16.74
C MET A 47 -17.78 3.64 -17.25
N ASN A 48 -18.48 2.85 -16.43
CA ASN A 48 -19.83 2.36 -16.70
C ASN A 48 -20.95 3.13 -15.94
N GLU A 49 -20.62 3.97 -14.94
CA GLU A 49 -21.57 4.77 -14.15
C GLU A 49 -21.20 6.26 -14.28
N SER A 50 -22.03 7.02 -14.99
CA SER A 50 -21.74 8.30 -15.65
C SER A 50 -21.23 9.50 -14.82
N SER A 51 -20.42 9.36 -13.76
CA SER A 51 -19.88 10.49 -12.99
C SER A 51 -18.63 10.10 -12.19
N ALA A 52 -17.44 10.42 -12.70
CA ALA A 52 -16.26 10.62 -11.85
C ALA A 52 -15.96 12.13 -11.85
N PRO A 53 -16.09 12.80 -10.69
CA PRO A 53 -14.93 13.00 -9.83
C PRO A 53 -15.25 12.79 -8.33
N LEU A 54 -14.33 12.16 -7.59
CA LEU A 54 -14.50 11.94 -6.15
C LEU A 54 -14.07 13.18 -5.35
N HIS A 55 -15.03 14.09 -5.12
CA HIS A 55 -15.11 14.77 -3.83
C HIS A 55 -15.77 13.76 -2.87
N VAL A 56 -14.97 13.15 -1.97
CA VAL A 56 -15.38 12.03 -1.10
C VAL A 56 -16.61 12.37 -0.22
N SER A 57 -16.90 13.65 0.00
CA SER A 57 -18.06 14.16 0.72
C SER A 57 -19.40 13.98 -0.02
N ASP A 58 -19.40 13.90 -1.35
CA ASP A 58 -20.62 13.81 -2.17
C ASP A 58 -20.83 12.45 -2.84
N ALA A 59 -19.95 11.48 -2.56
CA ALA A 59 -20.14 10.08 -2.93
C ALA A 59 -21.28 9.47 -2.09
N HIS A 60 -22.51 9.94 -2.31
CA HIS A 60 -23.70 9.19 -1.94
C HIS A 60 -23.57 7.85 -2.66
N LEU A 61 -23.32 6.79 -1.88
CA LEU A 61 -23.30 5.37 -2.24
C LEU A 61 -24.68 4.93 -2.75
N ARG A 62 -25.17 5.57 -3.81
CA ARG A 62 -26.45 5.28 -4.44
C ARG A 62 -26.28 3.99 -5.22
N GLY A 63 -26.79 2.92 -4.63
CA GLY A 63 -27.16 1.70 -5.34
C GLY A 63 -25.98 0.81 -5.73
N LEU A 64 -25.43 0.09 -4.75
CA LEU A 64 -24.59 -1.10 -4.97
C LEU A 64 -25.40 -2.28 -5.54
N SER A 65 -26.18 -2.06 -6.59
CA SER A 65 -26.85 -3.12 -7.33
C SER A 65 -25.92 -3.57 -8.44
N ILE A 66 -25.39 -4.80 -8.34
CA ILE A 66 -24.65 -5.39 -9.46
C ILE A 66 -25.62 -5.52 -10.62
N SER A 67 -25.38 -4.78 -11.70
CA SER A 67 -26.28 -4.81 -12.85
C SER A 67 -26.07 -6.09 -13.67
N PRO A 68 -27.08 -6.60 -14.40
CA PRO A 68 -26.89 -7.73 -15.30
C PRO A 68 -25.79 -7.50 -16.35
N VAL A 69 -25.57 -6.24 -16.76
CA VAL A 69 -24.47 -5.86 -17.65
C VAL A 69 -23.12 -6.07 -16.97
N GLU A 70 -22.98 -5.68 -15.70
CA GLU A 70 -21.76 -5.92 -14.92
C GLU A 70 -21.48 -7.42 -14.71
N ILE A 71 -22.53 -8.23 -14.53
CA ILE A 71 -22.38 -9.70 -14.44
C ILE A 71 -21.86 -10.25 -15.77
N VAL A 72 -22.47 -9.86 -16.89
CA VAL A 72 -22.05 -10.31 -18.23
C VAL A 72 -20.63 -9.83 -18.55
N ASP A 73 -20.28 -8.58 -18.22
CA ASP A 73 -18.93 -8.05 -18.36
C ASP A 73 -17.93 -8.84 -17.50
N SER A 74 -18.26 -9.13 -16.24
CA SER A 74 -17.41 -9.92 -15.32
C SER A 74 -17.21 -11.36 -15.78
N LEU A 75 -18.24 -11.98 -16.37
CA LEU A 75 -18.16 -13.33 -16.95
C LEU A 75 -17.46 -13.34 -18.32
N SER A 76 -17.47 -12.21 -19.02
CA SER A 76 -16.83 -12.05 -20.34
C SER A 76 -15.35 -11.67 -20.21
N SER A 77 -14.96 -10.95 -19.15
CA SER A 77 -13.57 -10.63 -18.83
C SER A 77 -12.74 -11.86 -18.46
N TYR A 78 -13.38 -12.96 -18.03
CA TYR A 78 -12.71 -14.24 -17.79
C TYR A 78 -12.42 -15.04 -19.08
N ARG A 79 -13.16 -14.75 -20.18
CA ARG A 79 -13.07 -15.50 -21.44
C ARG A 79 -12.33 -14.78 -22.56
N ARG A 80 -12.27 -13.45 -22.52
CA ARG A 80 -11.31 -12.71 -23.33
C ARG A 80 -10.04 -12.64 -22.53
N ASP A 81 -8.98 -13.24 -23.08
CA ASP A 81 -7.60 -13.01 -22.70
C ASP A 81 -7.45 -11.62 -22.09
N GLU A 82 -6.87 -11.52 -20.89
CA GLU A 82 -6.71 -10.30 -20.08
C GLU A 82 -5.78 -9.28 -20.77
N ARG A 83 -6.04 -8.93 -22.02
CA ARG A 83 -5.84 -7.59 -22.54
C ARG A 83 -6.84 -6.69 -21.84
N SER A 84 -6.59 -6.50 -20.55
CA SER A 84 -6.47 -5.20 -19.93
C SER A 84 -7.28 -4.13 -20.64
N LYS A 85 -8.22 -3.53 -19.93
CA LYS A 85 -8.39 -2.08 -20.02
C LYS A 85 -7.05 -1.47 -19.60
N GLU A 86 -6.05 -1.61 -20.47
CA GLU A 86 -4.68 -1.25 -20.24
C GLU A 86 -4.72 0.25 -20.03
N VAL A 87 -4.21 0.67 -18.89
CA VAL A 87 -4.16 2.08 -18.57
C VAL A 87 -3.44 2.79 -19.71
N SER A 88 -4.00 3.92 -20.14
CA SER A 88 -3.45 4.64 -21.28
C SER A 88 -1.96 4.91 -21.03
N PRO A 89 -1.11 4.86 -22.08
CA PRO A 89 0.32 5.12 -21.93
C PRO A 89 0.61 6.45 -21.24
N GLU A 90 -0.24 7.46 -21.45
CA GLU A 90 -0.10 8.76 -20.80
C GLU A 90 -0.31 8.66 -19.28
N ILE A 91 -1.31 7.93 -18.79
CA ILE A 91 -1.48 7.74 -17.34
C ILE A 91 -0.32 6.94 -16.75
N LYS A 92 0.20 5.92 -17.47
CA LYS A 92 1.40 5.20 -17.04
C LYS A 92 2.61 6.14 -16.89
N ARG A 93 2.80 7.06 -17.85
CA ARG A 93 3.83 8.10 -17.78
C ARG A 93 3.68 8.99 -16.54
N GLN A 94 2.46 9.38 -16.17
CA GLN A 94 2.22 10.17 -14.95
C GLN A 94 2.63 9.41 -13.67
N ILE A 95 2.41 8.09 -13.63
CA ILE A 95 2.83 7.23 -12.50
C ILE A 95 4.35 7.07 -12.46
N GLU A 96 5.00 6.93 -13.62
CA GLU A 96 6.46 6.90 -13.72
C GLU A 96 7.09 8.23 -13.26
N MET A 97 6.46 9.37 -13.57
CA MET A 97 6.88 10.68 -13.07
C MET A 97 6.77 10.76 -11.54
N ALA A 98 5.64 10.33 -10.97
CA ALA A 98 5.44 10.27 -9.52
C ALA A 98 6.47 9.37 -8.82
N TYR A 99 6.76 8.20 -9.41
CA TYR A 99 7.79 7.30 -8.89
C TYR A 99 9.19 7.93 -8.95
N SER A 100 9.52 8.58 -10.07
CA SER A 100 10.82 9.25 -10.27
C SER A 100 11.03 10.42 -9.31
N HIS A 101 9.96 11.15 -9.01
CA HIS A 101 9.95 12.20 -7.99
C HIS A 101 10.34 11.63 -6.62
N ILE A 102 9.65 10.57 -6.19
CA ILE A 102 9.88 9.94 -4.89
C ILE A 102 11.32 9.45 -4.77
N GLU A 103 11.83 8.76 -5.79
CA GLU A 103 13.19 8.23 -5.78
C GLU A 103 14.25 9.34 -5.80
N SER A 104 14.01 10.44 -6.52
CA SER A 104 14.93 11.58 -6.53
C SER A 104 15.04 12.26 -5.15
N ARG A 105 13.91 12.49 -4.48
CA ARG A 105 13.89 13.01 -3.10
C ARG A 105 14.52 12.02 -2.11
N LEU A 106 14.35 10.71 -2.29
CA LEU A 106 14.98 9.69 -1.45
C LEU A 106 16.50 9.69 -1.58
N GLU A 107 17.02 9.81 -2.80
CA GLU A 107 18.46 9.92 -3.05
C GLU A 107 19.04 11.18 -2.39
N ALA A 108 18.37 12.32 -2.52
CA ALA A 108 18.74 13.56 -1.83
C ALA A 108 18.71 13.40 -0.29
N SER A 109 17.68 12.72 0.24
CA SER A 109 17.55 12.43 1.67
C SER A 109 18.69 11.57 2.20
N ARG A 110 19.04 10.53 1.44
CA ARG A 110 20.14 9.63 1.79
C ARG A 110 21.47 10.39 1.80
N ALA A 111 21.69 11.27 0.83
CA ALA A 111 22.87 12.14 0.80
C ALA A 111 22.91 13.11 2.00
N ALA A 112 21.75 13.54 2.49
CA ALA A 112 21.60 14.34 3.70
C ALA A 112 21.64 13.53 5.01
N GLY A 113 21.88 12.21 4.96
CA GLY A 113 21.96 11.35 6.15
C GLY A 113 20.61 10.93 6.73
N PHE A 114 19.50 11.18 6.04
CA PHE A 114 18.16 10.77 6.44
C PHE A 114 17.69 9.55 5.63
N THR A 115 17.12 8.54 6.31
CA THR A 115 16.50 7.39 5.64
C THR A 115 15.15 7.11 6.29
N PRO A 116 14.03 7.24 5.55
CA PRO A 116 12.71 7.01 6.10
C PRO A 116 12.52 5.57 6.63
N ARG A 117 11.75 5.43 7.71
CA ARG A 117 11.44 4.16 8.39
C ARG A 117 10.85 3.10 7.47
N VAL A 118 9.96 3.51 6.57
CA VAL A 118 9.37 2.62 5.56
C VAL A 118 10.43 2.03 4.64
N LYS A 119 11.45 2.82 4.24
CA LYS A 119 12.58 2.31 3.44
C LYS A 119 13.50 1.41 4.27
N ILE A 120 13.72 1.72 5.55
CA ILE A 120 14.46 0.83 6.46
C ILE A 120 13.78 -0.54 6.55
N LEU A 121 12.46 -0.57 6.76
CA LEU A 121 11.68 -1.82 6.80
C LEU A 121 11.76 -2.57 5.47
N SER A 122 11.52 -1.87 4.37
CA SER A 122 11.51 -2.48 3.03
C SER A 122 12.85 -3.14 2.70
N LYS A 123 13.96 -2.49 3.08
CA LYS A 123 15.31 -3.04 2.91
C LYS A 123 15.58 -4.20 3.87
N LYS A 124 15.23 -4.05 5.16
CA LYS A 124 15.49 -5.05 6.20
C LYS A 124 14.78 -6.38 5.93
N PHE A 125 13.56 -6.33 5.41
CA PHE A 125 12.76 -7.50 5.09
C PHE A 125 12.84 -7.91 3.62
N HIS A 126 13.71 -7.29 2.82
CA HIS A 126 13.89 -7.59 1.41
C HIS A 126 12.55 -7.65 0.64
N LEU A 127 11.72 -6.61 0.81
CA LEU A 127 10.43 -6.55 0.14
C LEU A 127 10.63 -6.31 -1.36
N SER A 128 9.95 -7.11 -2.18
CA SER A 128 9.80 -6.86 -3.62
C SER A 128 8.97 -5.61 -3.89
N ASP A 129 8.97 -5.12 -5.14
CA ASP A 129 8.16 -3.94 -5.49
C ASP A 129 6.66 -4.19 -5.29
N PHE A 130 6.18 -5.41 -5.59
CA PHE A 130 4.82 -5.81 -5.28
C PHE A 130 4.56 -5.83 -3.77
N GLU A 131 5.48 -6.35 -2.96
CA GLU A 131 5.33 -6.38 -1.50
C GLU A 131 5.37 -4.99 -0.87
N ARG A 132 6.14 -4.05 -1.44
CA ARG A 132 6.12 -2.63 -1.05
C ARG A 132 4.76 -2.00 -1.38
N PHE A 133 4.15 -2.38 -2.51
CA PHE A 133 2.79 -1.97 -2.84
C PHE A 133 1.75 -2.56 -1.89
N LEU A 134 1.89 -3.83 -1.48
CA LEU A 134 1.05 -4.44 -0.43
C LEU A 134 1.16 -3.67 0.89
N LEU A 135 2.39 -3.31 1.29
CA LEU A 135 2.64 -2.48 2.46
C LEU A 135 1.94 -1.12 2.36
N LEU A 136 2.04 -0.45 1.21
CA LEU A 136 1.41 0.85 1.00
C LEU A 136 -0.11 0.78 1.07
N LEU A 137 -0.73 -0.24 0.44
CA LEU A 137 -2.17 -0.47 0.54
C LEU A 137 -2.61 -0.70 1.99
N ALA A 138 -1.92 -1.60 2.70
CA ALA A 138 -2.22 -1.91 4.09
C ALA A 138 -2.06 -0.69 5.00
N LEU A 139 -1.00 0.08 4.78
CA LEU A 139 -0.69 1.29 5.54
C LEU A 139 -1.73 2.39 5.32
N SER A 140 -2.23 2.56 4.09
CA SER A 140 -3.21 3.61 3.79
C SER A 140 -4.47 3.51 4.65
N SER A 141 -4.94 2.30 4.92
CA SER A 141 -6.11 2.05 5.80
C SER A 141 -5.86 2.48 7.25
N ALA A 142 -4.60 2.45 7.69
CA ALA A 142 -4.19 2.92 9.01
C ALA A 142 -3.93 4.45 9.04
N SER A 143 -3.67 5.07 7.89
CA SER A 143 -3.34 6.49 7.78
C SER A 143 -4.58 7.40 7.72
N ASP A 144 -5.59 7.03 6.94
CA ASP A 144 -6.78 7.88 6.73
C ASP A 144 -8.03 7.05 6.40
N ARG A 145 -9.17 7.43 6.98
CA ARG A 145 -10.47 6.76 6.74
C ARG A 145 -11.00 6.99 5.33
N LYS A 146 -10.49 7.95 4.57
CA LYS A 146 -10.85 8.12 3.14
C LYS A 146 -10.60 6.83 2.35
N TYR A 147 -9.53 6.10 2.66
CA TYR A 147 -9.17 4.86 1.98
C TYR A 147 -10.19 3.75 2.22
N GLU A 148 -10.80 3.68 3.41
CA GLU A 148 -11.88 2.72 3.69
C GLU A 148 -13.06 2.89 2.72
N SER A 149 -13.42 4.15 2.43
CA SER A 149 -14.53 4.49 1.54
C SER A 149 -14.19 4.15 0.08
N ILE A 150 -12.95 4.42 -0.33
CA ILE A 150 -12.44 4.07 -1.67
C ILE A 150 -12.42 2.56 -1.86
N TYR A 151 -11.96 1.78 -0.87
CA TYR A 151 -11.96 0.32 -0.95
C TYR A 151 -13.37 -0.24 -1.00
N ALA A 152 -14.30 0.27 -0.20
CA ALA A 152 -15.70 -0.12 -0.26
C ALA A 152 -16.30 0.11 -1.67
N PHE A 153 -15.98 1.26 -2.27
CA PHE A 153 -16.34 1.56 -3.66
C PHE A 153 -15.70 0.57 -4.63
N LEU A 154 -14.39 0.34 -4.56
CA LEU A 154 -13.65 -0.59 -5.43
C LEU A 154 -14.08 -2.06 -5.27
N HIS A 155 -14.66 -2.44 -4.14
CA HIS A 155 -15.24 -3.78 -3.92
C HIS A 155 -16.71 -3.90 -4.32
N ASN A 156 -17.40 -2.81 -4.66
CA ASN A 156 -18.87 -2.77 -4.75
C ASN A 156 -19.54 -3.26 -3.45
N SER A 157 -18.95 -2.98 -2.29
CA SER A 157 -19.44 -3.45 -0.99
C SER A 157 -19.10 -2.47 0.12
N VAL A 158 -20.12 -1.88 0.75
CA VAL A 158 -19.95 -1.03 1.95
C VAL A 158 -19.34 -1.76 3.15
N LYS A 159 -19.34 -3.10 3.14
CA LYS A 159 -18.78 -3.93 4.22
C LYS A 159 -17.28 -4.18 4.06
N GLU A 160 -16.75 -4.08 2.84
CA GLU A 160 -15.35 -4.34 2.54
C GLU A 160 -14.54 -3.05 2.54
N LYS A 161 -14.05 -2.65 3.72
CA LYS A 161 -13.33 -1.40 3.95
C LYS A 161 -11.81 -1.51 3.90
N LEU A 162 -11.30 -2.72 3.69
CA LEU A 162 -9.87 -3.01 3.70
C LEU A 162 -9.44 -3.53 2.32
N PRO A 163 -8.17 -3.33 1.94
CA PRO A 163 -7.65 -3.92 0.72
C PRO A 163 -7.68 -5.45 0.86
N THR A 164 -8.08 -6.15 -0.20
CA THR A 164 -8.00 -7.61 -0.28
C THR A 164 -6.85 -8.03 -1.19
N LYS A 165 -6.40 -9.28 -1.06
CA LYS A 165 -5.38 -9.86 -1.95
C LYS A 165 -5.76 -9.71 -3.42
N GLY A 166 -7.02 -9.96 -3.75
CA GLY A 166 -7.54 -9.81 -5.11
C GLY A 166 -7.49 -8.37 -5.60
N LEU A 167 -7.93 -7.40 -4.78
CA LEU A 167 -7.85 -5.99 -5.14
C LEU A 167 -6.40 -5.54 -5.36
N ALA A 168 -5.48 -5.96 -4.49
CA ALA A 168 -4.06 -5.62 -4.64
C ALA A 168 -3.45 -6.14 -5.95
N ILE A 169 -3.76 -7.39 -6.31
CA ILE A 169 -3.32 -7.99 -7.59
C ILE A 169 -3.91 -7.21 -8.76
N SER A 170 -5.23 -6.94 -8.76
CA SER A 170 -5.90 -6.20 -9.84
C SER A 170 -5.36 -4.78 -10.00
N LEU A 171 -5.17 -4.05 -8.90
CA LEU A 171 -4.60 -2.70 -8.93
C LEU A 171 -3.16 -2.71 -9.45
N TYR A 172 -2.32 -3.63 -9.00
CA TYR A 172 -0.93 -3.65 -9.42
C TYR A 172 -0.80 -4.01 -10.91
N LYS A 173 -1.53 -5.04 -11.38
CA LYS A 173 -1.55 -5.45 -12.81
C LYS A 173 -2.04 -4.35 -13.76
N MET A 174 -2.82 -3.39 -13.25
CA MET A 174 -3.32 -2.27 -14.04
C MET A 174 -2.17 -1.34 -14.51
N PHE A 175 -1.08 -1.27 -13.76
CA PHE A 175 0.04 -0.34 -14.01
C PHE A 175 1.37 -1.03 -14.25
N PHE A 176 1.59 -2.20 -13.65
CA PHE A 176 2.87 -2.90 -13.63
C PHE A 176 2.71 -4.37 -14.03
N PRO A 177 3.74 -4.99 -14.63
CA PRO A 177 3.74 -6.43 -14.86
C PRO A 177 3.79 -7.18 -13.52
N LEU A 178 3.02 -8.27 -13.41
CA LEU A 178 3.03 -9.17 -12.27
C LEU A 178 2.93 -10.61 -12.78
N ASP A 179 3.90 -11.43 -12.41
CA ASP A 179 3.91 -12.84 -12.80
C ASP A 179 3.00 -13.72 -11.92
N ASP A 180 2.67 -14.90 -12.44
CA ASP A 180 1.81 -15.88 -11.76
C ASP A 180 2.43 -16.40 -10.46
N TYR A 181 3.76 -16.37 -10.35
CA TYR A 181 4.47 -16.80 -9.15
C TYR A 181 4.15 -15.87 -7.97
N HIS A 182 4.23 -14.55 -8.16
CA HIS A 182 3.87 -13.56 -7.16
C HIS A 182 2.37 -13.59 -6.82
N ILE A 183 1.51 -13.81 -7.82
CA ILE A 183 0.06 -13.99 -7.61
C ILE A 183 -0.20 -15.20 -6.70
N GLY A 184 0.33 -16.38 -7.06
CA GLY A 184 0.11 -17.62 -6.33
C GLY A 184 0.59 -17.55 -4.88
N ARG A 185 1.77 -16.96 -4.64
CA ARG A 185 2.30 -16.73 -3.29
C ARG A 185 1.40 -15.82 -2.47
N THR A 186 0.95 -14.72 -3.06
CA THR A 186 0.10 -13.74 -2.38
C THR A 186 -1.23 -14.35 -1.94
N LEU A 187 -1.86 -15.14 -2.81
CA LEU A 187 -3.12 -15.83 -2.48
C LEU A 187 -2.95 -16.77 -1.28
N ARG A 188 -1.82 -17.46 -1.19
CA ARG A 188 -1.45 -18.33 -0.06
C ARG A 188 -0.99 -17.58 1.19
N GLY A 189 -0.89 -16.25 1.14
CA GLY A 189 -0.32 -15.46 2.24
C GLY A 189 1.18 -15.72 2.43
N GLU A 190 1.88 -16.09 1.36
CA GLU A 190 3.32 -16.29 1.35
C GLU A 190 4.02 -15.01 0.88
N GLY A 191 5.14 -14.66 1.50
CA GLY A 191 5.82 -13.39 1.23
C GLY A 191 6.61 -12.94 2.44
N ASN A 192 7.64 -12.12 2.24
CA ASN A 192 8.26 -11.39 3.34
C ASN A 192 7.26 -10.39 3.93
N PHE A 193 6.39 -9.80 3.10
CA PHE A 193 5.30 -8.95 3.59
C PHE A 193 4.37 -9.71 4.55
N PHE A 194 3.81 -10.85 4.13
CA PHE A 194 2.88 -11.60 4.98
C PHE A 194 3.55 -12.25 6.19
N ARG A 195 4.81 -12.67 6.04
CA ARG A 195 5.56 -13.31 7.12
C ARG A 195 5.96 -12.35 8.23
N PHE A 196 6.27 -11.10 7.91
CA PHE A 196 6.88 -10.17 8.87
C PHE A 196 6.03 -8.92 9.15
N LEU A 197 5.19 -8.51 8.20
CA LEU A 197 4.52 -7.20 8.25
C LEU A 197 3.01 -7.29 8.39
N ALA A 198 2.38 -8.35 7.89
CA ALA A 198 0.93 -8.52 8.00
C ALA A 198 0.51 -9.10 9.35
N GLU A 199 -0.72 -8.82 9.77
CA GLU A 199 -1.38 -9.60 10.82
C GLU A 199 -1.63 -11.03 10.33
N SER A 200 -1.47 -12.00 11.22
CA SER A 200 -1.81 -13.40 10.92
C SER A 200 -3.33 -13.51 10.82
N SER A 201 -3.84 -13.60 9.60
CA SER A 201 -5.19 -14.14 9.39
C SER A 201 -5.10 -15.64 9.67
N GLY A 202 -5.91 -16.12 10.62
CA GLY A 202 -5.86 -17.52 11.11
C GLY A 202 -5.75 -18.54 9.97
N SER A 203 -5.05 -19.64 10.25
CA SER A 203 -4.54 -20.64 9.30
C SER A 203 -5.59 -21.30 8.39
N SER A 204 -6.18 -20.56 7.46
CA SER A 204 -6.91 -21.16 6.34
C SER A 204 -5.89 -21.56 5.29
N THR A 205 -5.74 -22.87 5.05
CA THR A 205 -4.89 -23.42 4.00
C THR A 205 -5.38 -23.05 2.58
N GLU A 206 -6.61 -22.54 2.48
CA GLU A 206 -7.22 -22.15 1.20
C GLU A 206 -6.77 -20.75 0.76
N ALA A 207 -6.30 -20.68 -0.49
CA ALA A 207 -5.96 -19.45 -1.18
C ALA A 207 -7.25 -18.69 -1.54
N ARG A 208 -7.47 -17.49 -0.97
CA ARG A 208 -8.68 -16.69 -1.23
C ARG A 208 -8.35 -15.26 -1.63
N LEU A 209 -8.95 -14.82 -2.74
CA LEU A 209 -8.87 -13.44 -3.23
C LEU A 209 -9.49 -12.43 -2.25
N ALA A 210 -10.49 -12.86 -1.48
CA ALA A 210 -11.23 -12.03 -0.54
C ALA A 210 -10.49 -11.81 0.79
N ASP A 211 -9.38 -12.49 1.04
CA ASP A 211 -8.64 -12.29 2.29
C ASP A 211 -8.09 -10.87 2.36
N LYS A 212 -8.27 -10.26 3.53
CA LYS A 212 -7.89 -8.88 3.81
C LYS A 212 -6.38 -8.80 4.03
N ILE A 213 -5.80 -7.71 3.55
CA ILE A 213 -4.43 -7.34 3.83
C ILE A 213 -4.46 -6.36 5.00
N ILE A 214 -3.97 -6.79 6.16
CA ILE A 214 -3.96 -6.00 7.39
C ILE A 214 -2.52 -5.87 7.84
N LEU A 215 -2.07 -4.64 8.05
CA LEU A 215 -0.74 -4.35 8.56
C LEU A 215 -0.68 -4.65 10.06
N SER A 216 0.41 -5.26 10.53
CA SER A 216 0.57 -5.54 11.95
C SER A 216 0.66 -4.25 12.76
N ARG A 217 0.06 -4.26 13.95
CA ARG A 217 0.06 -3.07 14.84
C ARG A 217 1.49 -2.59 15.16
N ARG A 218 2.43 -3.53 15.34
CA ARG A 218 3.85 -3.23 15.59
C ARG A 218 4.48 -2.48 14.44
N VAL A 219 4.20 -2.92 13.22
CA VAL A 219 4.76 -2.32 12.01
C VAL A 219 4.14 -0.96 11.73
N SER A 220 2.82 -0.81 11.88
CA SER A 220 2.17 0.50 11.78
C SER A 220 2.72 1.47 12.83
N GLY A 221 2.85 1.03 14.08
CA GLY A 221 3.41 1.83 15.17
C GLY A 221 4.84 2.29 14.87
N PHE A 222 5.70 1.37 14.42
CA PHE A 222 7.06 1.72 14.01
C PHE A 222 7.08 2.78 12.89
N ILE A 223 6.26 2.61 11.85
CA ILE A 223 6.18 3.55 10.71
C ILE A 223 5.72 4.95 11.17
N PHE A 224 4.73 5.03 12.07
CA PHE A 224 4.26 6.29 12.62
C PHE A 224 5.15 6.87 13.74
N GLY A 225 6.31 6.26 14.01
CA GLY A 225 7.27 6.76 15.00
C GLY A 225 6.95 6.40 16.45
N ILE A 226 5.97 5.52 16.70
CA ILE A 226 5.63 5.00 18.02
C ILE A 226 6.70 3.97 18.41
N ASN A 227 7.69 4.39 19.20
CA ASN A 227 8.75 3.52 19.72
C ASN A 227 8.39 3.04 21.13
N GLN A 228 7.30 2.28 21.26
CA GLN A 228 6.91 1.64 22.52
C GLN A 228 7.13 0.13 22.42
N ILE A 229 7.43 -0.52 23.55
CA ILE A 229 7.50 -1.97 23.62
C ILE A 229 6.10 -2.50 23.36
N ASP A 230 6.00 -3.52 22.53
CA ASP A 230 4.71 -4.17 22.32
C ASP A 230 4.23 -4.76 23.65
N PRO A 231 2.94 -4.59 24.02
CA PRO A 231 2.42 -5.12 25.29
C PRO A 231 2.68 -6.62 25.50
N GLU A 232 2.77 -7.43 24.44
CA GLU A 232 3.10 -8.86 24.55
C GLU A 232 4.58 -9.13 24.90
N LEU A 233 5.45 -8.14 24.69
CA LEU A 233 6.89 -8.19 25.01
C LEU A 233 7.21 -7.44 26.32
N GLU A 234 6.20 -6.84 26.95
CA GLU A 234 6.34 -6.10 28.20
C GLU A 234 6.81 -7.07 29.30
N GLY A 235 8.02 -6.86 29.82
CA GLY A 235 8.65 -7.70 30.85
C GLY A 235 9.63 -8.76 30.34
N ILE A 236 9.74 -9.00 29.02
CA ILE A 236 10.74 -9.92 28.44
C ILE A 236 11.72 -9.26 27.46
N ALA A 237 11.46 -8.00 27.09
CA ALA A 237 12.36 -7.20 26.27
C ALA A 237 12.46 -5.77 26.82
N THR A 238 13.58 -5.11 26.53
CA THR A 238 13.78 -3.68 26.77
C THR A 238 14.16 -3.00 25.46
N ILE A 239 13.69 -1.76 25.24
CA ILE A 239 14.16 -0.97 24.09
C ILE A 239 15.61 -0.58 24.36
N PHE A 240 16.50 -1.01 23.47
CA PHE A 240 17.88 -0.58 23.51
C PHE A 240 18.05 0.71 22.73
N ASP A 241 18.41 1.79 23.41
CA ASP A 241 18.84 3.02 22.76
C ASP A 241 20.34 2.91 22.44
N ARG A 242 20.68 3.02 21.15
CA ARG A 242 22.07 2.89 20.67
C ARG A 242 22.98 4.02 21.17
N THR A 243 22.42 5.09 21.73
CA THR A 243 23.16 6.18 22.37
C THR A 243 23.54 5.87 23.83
N GLU A 244 22.95 4.87 24.45
CA GLU A 244 23.36 4.39 25.76
C GLU A 244 24.54 3.43 25.63
N ARG A 245 25.63 3.74 26.33
CA ARG A 245 26.80 2.85 26.43
C ARG A 245 26.35 1.56 27.09
N ILE A 246 26.62 0.41 26.44
CA ILE A 246 26.46 -0.90 27.05
C ILE A 246 27.60 -1.08 28.05
N ASP A 247 27.47 -0.48 29.24
CA ASP A 247 28.47 -0.62 30.29
C ASP A 247 28.19 -1.81 31.23
N ASP A 248 27.08 -2.57 31.04
CA ASP A 248 26.65 -3.58 32.03
C ASP A 248 26.12 -4.93 31.50
N MET A 249 26.54 -5.39 30.31
CA MET A 249 26.35 -6.80 29.92
C MET A 249 27.43 -7.72 30.52
N GLY A 250 27.67 -7.56 31.82
CA GLY A 250 28.73 -8.25 32.56
C GLY A 250 28.30 -8.68 33.96
N ARG A 251 27.38 -9.64 34.06
CA ARG A 251 27.32 -10.70 35.10
C ARG A 251 26.01 -11.50 35.02
N CYS A 252 26.11 -12.77 35.44
CA CYS A 252 25.07 -13.81 35.54
C CYS A 252 24.90 -14.61 34.24
N TYR A 253 25.30 -15.88 34.14
CA TYR A 253 25.25 -16.96 35.13
C TYR A 253 26.46 -17.91 35.03
N ASN A 254 27.15 -18.12 36.17
CA ASN A 254 27.86 -19.38 36.42
C ASN A 254 26.81 -20.40 36.82
N PHE A 255 26.65 -21.46 36.05
CA PHE A 255 25.93 -22.66 36.47
C PHE A 255 26.78 -23.38 37.53
N GLY A 256 26.23 -23.51 38.73
CA GLY A 256 26.61 -24.52 39.72
C GLY A 256 25.56 -25.63 39.72
#